data_AF-A0A562C659-F1
#
_entry.id   AF-A0A562C659-F1
#
_cell.length_a   1.000
_cell.length_b   1.000
_cell.length_c   1.000
_cell.angle_alpha   90.00
_cell.angle_beta   90.00
_cell.angle_gamma   90.00
#
_symmetry.space_group_name_H-M   'P 1'
#
loop_
_entity.id
_entity.type
_entity.pdbx_description
1 polymer ?
#
loop_
_entity_poly.entity_id
_entity_poly.type
_entity_poly.pdbx_seq_one_letter_code
_entity_poly.pdbx_strand_id
1 'polypeptide(L)'
;MRLRRLWPAALIALTPVLAACGDDDNEPDDDATEPSSQAPSPTEAASATEEPTQATSEPTSEPPAADLLPAACDLITGDDLAKAMGITFGPAEPGGGTTSEQDLEWRSDNCSFEAEDLVEVTIKVTGPSDFVKGTFGCSQPSEIASIVEPADDIPGATDGWWKVSDAPPLEAELRACSATANVEVEMEYEDGVDYEGDPRQQAAQIATHVLNNLQG
;
A
#
# COMPACT_ATOMS: atom_id res chain seq x y z
N MET A 1 1.64 25.39 51.85
CA MET A 1 3.10 25.28 52.10
C MET A 1 3.75 24.67 50.86
N ARG A 2 5.04 24.93 50.58
CA ARG A 2 5.74 24.35 49.42
C ARG A 2 6.54 23.11 49.85
N LEU A 3 6.25 21.94 49.28
CA LEU A 3 7.17 20.80 49.29
C LEU A 3 7.71 20.60 47.87
N ARG A 4 9.02 20.78 47.71
CA ARG A 4 9.78 20.24 46.58
C ARG A 4 10.28 18.86 46.98
N ARG A 5 10.18 17.87 46.09
CA ARG A 5 11.00 16.66 46.15
C ARG A 5 11.92 16.63 44.93
N LEU A 6 13.11 16.09 45.11
CA LEU A 6 14.19 16.07 44.13
C LEU A 6 14.76 14.66 44.06
N TRP A 7 14.99 14.19 42.83
CA TRP A 7 16.05 13.24 42.46
C TRP A 7 15.91 11.79 42.98
N PRO A 8 16.69 10.82 42.44
CA PRO A 8 17.78 10.95 41.45
C PRO A 8 17.52 10.28 40.09
N ALA A 9 18.38 10.60 39.12
CA ALA A 9 18.58 9.81 37.91
C ALA A 9 19.52 8.62 38.18
N ALA A 10 19.41 7.56 37.38
CA ALA A 10 20.28 6.38 37.46
C ALA A 10 21.05 6.18 36.14
N LEU A 11 22.37 5.99 36.23
CA LEU A 11 23.29 5.81 35.11
C LEU A 11 23.80 4.36 35.07
N ILE A 12 23.28 3.55 34.15
CA ILE A 12 23.74 2.18 33.83
C ILE A 12 23.37 1.88 32.36
N ALA A 13 24.20 1.30 31.50
CA ALA A 13 25.67 1.30 31.37
C ALA A 13 26.00 0.89 29.90
N LEU A 14 27.01 1.50 29.28
CA LEU A 14 27.44 1.16 27.92
C LEU A 14 28.46 0.00 27.92
N THR A 15 28.27 -0.97 27.03
CA THR A 15 29.24 -2.07 26.77
C THR A 15 29.54 -2.17 25.27
N PRO A 16 30.70 -1.70 24.79
CA PRO A 16 31.14 -1.96 23.43
C PRO A 16 31.73 -3.38 23.33
N VAL A 17 31.31 -4.14 22.31
CA VAL A 17 31.98 -5.39 21.91
C VAL A 17 32.82 -5.10 20.68
N LEU A 18 34.13 -5.33 20.78
CA LEU A 18 35.09 -5.13 19.70
C LEU A 18 35.47 -6.48 19.08
N ALA A 19 35.20 -6.64 17.79
CA ALA A 19 35.94 -7.50 16.87
C ALA A 19 36.27 -6.63 15.65
N ALA A 20 37.53 -6.31 15.32
CA ALA A 20 38.65 -7.21 15.03
C ALA A 20 38.34 -8.06 13.78
N CYS A 21 38.46 -7.48 12.60
CA CYS A 21 39.70 -7.36 11.80
C CYS A 21 39.86 -8.55 10.83
N GLY A 22 39.84 -8.23 9.54
CA GLY A 22 39.97 -9.15 8.40
C GLY A 22 40.10 -8.29 7.14
N ASP A 23 41.26 -7.67 7.00
CA ASP A 23 41.69 -6.85 5.86
C ASP A 23 42.72 -7.67 5.04
N ASP A 24 43.31 -7.09 3.99
CA ASP A 24 44.13 -7.80 2.97
C ASP A 24 43.25 -8.71 2.04
N ASP A 25 43.47 -8.85 0.71
CA ASP A 25 44.57 -8.35 -0.12
C ASP A 25 44.19 -8.19 -1.62
N ASN A 26 44.76 -7.15 -2.27
CA ASN A 26 44.97 -6.84 -3.71
C ASN A 26 43.90 -7.02 -4.84
N GLU A 27 43.78 -5.94 -5.64
CA GLU A 27 43.34 -5.85 -7.05
C GLU A 27 44.53 -6.16 -8.03
N PRO A 28 44.53 -5.73 -9.31
CA PRO A 28 43.69 -6.12 -10.46
C PRO A 28 44.51 -6.74 -11.63
N ASP A 29 43.84 -7.22 -12.69
CA ASP A 29 44.48 -7.54 -13.98
C ASP A 29 43.56 -7.15 -15.18
N ASP A 30 44.19 -6.58 -16.21
CA ASP A 30 43.78 -6.11 -17.55
C ASP A 30 42.51 -6.74 -18.20
N ASP A 31 41.61 -5.98 -18.83
CA ASP A 31 41.75 -5.19 -20.09
C ASP A 31 42.13 -6.02 -21.34
N ALA A 32 41.16 -6.21 -22.26
CA ALA A 32 41.40 -6.12 -23.72
C ALA A 32 40.11 -6.34 -24.56
N THR A 33 39.49 -5.23 -24.99
CA THR A 33 39.03 -4.97 -26.37
C THR A 33 38.73 -6.16 -27.32
N GLU A 34 37.46 -6.36 -27.71
CA GLU A 34 37.08 -7.22 -28.84
C GLU A 34 37.38 -6.58 -30.23
N PRO A 35 38.07 -7.28 -31.16
CA PRO A 35 38.28 -6.80 -32.52
C PRO A 35 37.30 -7.40 -33.56
N SER A 36 36.33 -6.59 -33.97
CA SER A 36 35.45 -6.66 -35.14
C SER A 36 35.88 -7.50 -36.37
N SER A 37 34.93 -8.22 -37.00
CA SER A 37 34.84 -8.35 -38.47
C SER A 37 33.49 -8.88 -39.01
N GLN A 38 32.87 -8.12 -39.93
CA GLN A 38 32.34 -8.49 -41.28
C GLN A 38 31.68 -9.88 -41.51
N ALA A 39 30.62 -10.09 -42.30
CA ALA A 39 29.73 -9.31 -43.21
C ALA A 39 28.61 -10.30 -43.70
N PRO A 40 27.73 -10.07 -44.73
CA PRO A 40 27.46 -8.89 -45.56
C PRO A 40 25.96 -8.50 -45.65
N SER A 41 25.62 -7.51 -46.47
CA SER A 41 24.24 -7.20 -46.89
C SER A 41 23.67 -8.23 -47.87
N PRO A 42 22.34 -8.36 -47.92
CA PRO A 42 21.60 -8.37 -49.18
C PRO A 42 20.62 -7.19 -49.29
N THR A 43 20.42 -6.71 -50.51
CA THR A 43 19.34 -5.79 -50.87
C THR A 43 18.12 -6.60 -51.27
N GLU A 44 16.95 -6.32 -50.71
CA GLU A 44 15.69 -6.52 -51.41
C GLU A 44 14.63 -5.51 -50.96
N ALA A 45 13.81 -5.05 -51.90
CA ALA A 45 12.77 -4.05 -51.66
C ALA A 45 11.40 -4.69 -51.85
N ALA A 46 10.58 -4.70 -50.80
CA ALA A 46 9.20 -5.14 -50.84
C ALA A 46 8.32 -4.11 -50.13
N SER A 47 7.38 -3.50 -50.86
CA SER A 47 6.36 -2.65 -50.26
C SER A 47 5.35 -3.53 -49.52
N ALA A 48 5.41 -3.54 -48.19
CA ALA A 48 4.34 -4.10 -47.38
C ALA A 48 3.17 -3.11 -47.33
N THR A 49 1.98 -3.56 -47.75
CA THR A 49 0.74 -2.80 -47.60
C THR A 49 0.36 -2.71 -46.12
N GLU A 50 0.00 -1.52 -45.65
CA GLU A 50 -0.64 -1.36 -44.35
C GLU A 50 -2.07 -1.93 -44.39
N GLU A 51 -2.25 -3.17 -43.97
CA GLU A 51 -3.59 -3.64 -43.57
C GLU A 51 -3.92 -3.07 -42.18
N PRO A 52 -5.07 -2.39 -42.00
CA PRO A 52 -5.47 -1.89 -40.69
C PRO A 52 -5.91 -3.07 -39.83
N THR A 53 -5.04 -3.50 -38.90
CA THR A 53 -5.39 -4.46 -37.86
C THR A 53 -6.62 -3.97 -37.10
N GLN A 54 -7.77 -4.57 -37.38
CA GLN A 54 -8.98 -4.30 -36.61
C GLN A 54 -8.79 -4.89 -35.23
N ALA A 55 -8.53 -4.01 -34.26
CA ALA A 55 -8.61 -4.37 -32.85
C ALA A 55 -10.04 -4.79 -32.54
N THR A 56 -10.30 -6.09 -32.51
CA THR A 56 -11.55 -6.65 -32.02
C THR A 56 -11.65 -6.34 -30.54
N SER A 57 -12.32 -5.24 -30.20
CA SER A 57 -12.74 -4.97 -28.82
C SER A 57 -13.59 -6.15 -28.35
N GLU A 58 -13.06 -6.93 -27.41
CA GLU A 58 -13.88 -7.93 -26.72
C GLU A 58 -15.00 -7.20 -25.97
N PRO A 59 -16.26 -7.67 -26.06
CA PRO A 59 -17.34 -7.04 -25.34
C PRO A 59 -17.19 -7.34 -23.85
N THR A 60 -16.70 -6.37 -23.09
CA THR A 60 -16.74 -6.38 -21.62
C THR A 60 -18.15 -6.77 -21.19
N SER A 61 -18.27 -7.96 -20.61
CA SER A 61 -19.56 -8.46 -20.11
C SER A 61 -19.84 -7.78 -18.78
N GLU A 62 -20.44 -6.60 -18.87
CA GLU A 62 -20.89 -5.79 -17.74
C GLU A 62 -21.71 -6.67 -16.77
N PRO A 63 -21.26 -6.86 -15.51
CA PRO A 63 -21.99 -7.65 -14.54
C PRO A 63 -23.33 -6.96 -14.19
N PRO A 64 -24.36 -7.71 -13.76
CA PRO A 64 -25.66 -7.12 -13.48
C PRO A 64 -25.55 -6.09 -12.35
N ALA A 65 -26.05 -4.87 -12.60
CA ALA A 65 -25.99 -3.73 -11.68
C ALA A 65 -26.90 -3.90 -10.44
N ALA A 66 -26.48 -4.77 -9.53
CA ALA A 66 -26.96 -4.87 -8.16
C ALA A 66 -25.76 -4.63 -7.23
N ASP A 67 -25.95 -3.76 -6.23
CA ASP A 67 -25.03 -3.52 -5.12
C ASP A 67 -23.59 -3.10 -5.51
N LEU A 68 -23.44 -2.42 -6.65
CA LEU A 68 -22.20 -1.67 -6.96
C LEU A 68 -22.01 -0.52 -5.96
N LEU A 69 -20.88 -0.53 -5.26
CA LEU A 69 -20.44 0.57 -4.42
C LEU A 69 -19.99 1.77 -5.28
N PRO A 70 -19.99 3.01 -4.75
CA PRO A 70 -19.30 4.14 -5.38
C PRO A 70 -17.80 3.86 -5.53
N ALA A 71 -17.16 4.48 -6.52
CA ALA A 71 -15.72 4.35 -6.72
C ALA A 71 -14.95 4.92 -5.52
N ALA A 72 -13.80 4.34 -5.18
CA ALA A 72 -12.98 4.74 -4.04
C ALA A 72 -12.58 6.23 -4.12
N CYS A 73 -12.28 6.74 -5.33
CA CYS A 73 -11.96 8.16 -5.54
C CYS A 73 -13.17 9.11 -5.51
N ASP A 74 -14.41 8.60 -5.53
CA ASP A 74 -15.61 9.40 -5.24
C ASP A 74 -15.90 9.46 -3.72
N LEU A 75 -15.25 8.60 -2.92
CA LEU A 75 -15.49 8.42 -1.48
C LEU A 75 -14.49 9.14 -0.57
N ILE A 76 -13.38 9.67 -1.10
CA ILE A 76 -12.38 10.44 -0.35
C ILE A 76 -11.61 11.40 -1.26
N THR A 77 -11.14 12.52 -0.70
CA THR A 77 -10.29 13.49 -1.42
C THR A 77 -8.93 13.68 -0.75
N GLY A 78 -7.96 14.23 -1.50
CA GLY A 78 -6.66 14.61 -0.95
C GLY A 78 -6.74 15.68 0.15
N ASP A 79 -7.77 16.54 0.14
CA ASP A 79 -8.04 17.49 1.24
C ASP A 79 -8.51 16.78 2.52
N ASP A 80 -9.24 15.67 2.41
CA ASP A 80 -9.68 14.87 3.56
C ASP A 80 -8.53 14.05 4.16
N LEU A 81 -7.66 13.48 3.32
CA LEU A 81 -6.39 12.88 3.76
C LEU A 81 -5.47 13.91 4.41
N ALA A 82 -5.27 15.07 3.78
CA ALA A 82 -4.43 16.14 4.33
C ALA A 82 -4.92 16.65 5.69
N LYS A 83 -6.24 16.65 5.90
CA LYS A 83 -6.89 16.97 7.17
C LYS A 83 -6.74 15.87 8.24
N ALA A 84 -6.62 14.60 7.86
CA ALA A 84 -6.38 13.49 8.78
C ALA A 84 -4.89 13.34 9.15
N MET A 85 -3.99 13.49 8.19
CA MET A 85 -2.55 13.20 8.32
C MET A 85 -1.65 14.45 8.45
N GLY A 86 -2.18 15.65 8.19
CA GLY A 86 -1.45 16.92 8.35
C GLY A 86 -0.44 17.25 7.25
N ILE A 87 -0.44 16.47 6.15
CA ILE A 87 0.50 16.56 5.02
C ILE A 87 -0.25 16.77 3.71
N THR A 88 0.39 17.33 2.68
CA THR A 88 -0.25 17.53 1.37
C THR A 88 -0.02 16.31 0.48
N PHE A 89 -1.09 15.83 -0.16
CA PHE A 89 -1.05 14.76 -1.15
C PHE A 89 -1.10 15.30 -2.59
N GLY A 90 -0.63 14.48 -3.53
CA GLY A 90 -0.81 14.66 -4.97
C GLY A 90 -2.26 14.48 -5.44
N PRO A 91 -2.48 14.38 -6.77
CA PRO A 91 -3.80 14.03 -7.30
C PRO A 91 -4.22 12.61 -6.89
N ALA A 92 -5.52 12.37 -6.83
CA ALA A 92 -6.09 11.04 -6.64
C ALA A 92 -5.83 10.17 -7.88
N GLU A 93 -5.24 8.99 -7.71
CA GLU A 93 -5.02 8.01 -8.77
C GLU A 93 -6.02 6.84 -8.64
N PRO A 94 -6.99 6.68 -9.56
CA PRO A 94 -7.94 5.57 -9.53
C PRO A 94 -7.29 4.28 -10.01
N GLY A 95 -7.42 3.22 -9.21
CA GLY A 95 -6.86 1.91 -9.50
C GLY A 95 -7.82 0.77 -9.14
N GLY A 96 -7.30 -0.45 -9.16
CA GLY A 96 -8.06 -1.63 -8.72
C GLY A 96 -7.23 -2.89 -8.76
N GLY A 97 -7.54 -3.83 -7.87
CA GLY A 97 -6.75 -5.04 -7.65
C GLY A 97 -7.58 -6.32 -7.65
N THR A 98 -6.90 -7.46 -7.70
CA THR A 98 -7.43 -8.74 -7.22
C THR A 98 -6.54 -9.21 -6.08
N THR A 99 -7.10 -9.29 -4.88
CA THR A 99 -6.40 -9.75 -3.68
C THR A 99 -6.69 -11.24 -3.48
N SER A 100 -5.65 -12.00 -3.11
CA SER A 100 -5.77 -13.43 -2.79
C SER A 100 -5.16 -13.68 -1.42
N GLU A 101 -5.99 -13.94 -0.41
CA GLU A 101 -5.55 -14.13 0.97
C GLU A 101 -6.20 -15.39 1.56
N GLN A 102 -5.38 -16.28 2.13
CA GLN A 102 -5.80 -17.55 2.72
C GLN A 102 -6.63 -18.39 1.73
N ASP A 103 -7.93 -18.56 1.98
CA ASP A 103 -8.87 -19.26 1.09
C ASP A 103 -9.83 -18.33 0.34
N LEU A 104 -9.62 -17.01 0.42
CA LEU A 104 -10.44 -15.97 -0.18
C LEU A 104 -9.76 -15.35 -1.41
N GLU A 105 -10.57 -14.85 -2.34
CA GLU A 105 -10.12 -14.08 -3.50
C GLU A 105 -11.20 -13.05 -3.81
N TRP A 106 -10.82 -11.77 -3.87
CA TRP A 106 -11.75 -10.67 -4.11
C TRP A 106 -11.12 -9.58 -4.98
N ARG A 107 -11.96 -8.68 -5.47
CA ARG A 107 -11.54 -7.45 -6.15
C ARG A 107 -11.79 -6.22 -5.29
N SER A 108 -11.02 -5.19 -5.56
CA SER A 108 -11.17 -3.89 -4.91
C SER A 108 -11.12 -2.81 -5.97
N ASP A 109 -11.97 -1.80 -5.81
CA ASP A 109 -11.79 -0.48 -6.43
C ASP A 109 -10.88 0.32 -5.50
N ASN A 110 -9.83 0.94 -6.05
CA ASN A 110 -8.78 1.60 -5.27
C ASN A 110 -8.70 3.09 -5.58
N CYS A 111 -8.33 3.89 -4.59
CA CYS A 111 -7.86 5.25 -4.78
C CYS A 111 -6.54 5.47 -4.04
N SER A 112 -5.49 5.76 -4.80
CA SER A 112 -4.13 5.95 -4.29
C SER A 112 -3.79 7.44 -4.25
N PHE A 113 -3.03 7.84 -3.23
CA PHE A 113 -2.61 9.22 -3.00
C PHE A 113 -1.16 9.26 -2.51
N GLU A 114 -0.28 9.85 -3.30
CA GLU A 114 1.15 9.97 -2.96
C GLU A 114 1.45 11.29 -2.24
N ALA A 115 2.26 11.23 -1.18
CA ALA A 115 3.02 12.35 -0.66
C ALA A 115 4.52 12.11 -0.94
N GLU A 116 5.04 12.80 -1.96
CA GLU A 116 6.41 12.68 -2.50
C GLU A 116 7.48 12.68 -1.37
N ASP A 117 8.43 11.74 -1.45
CA ASP A 117 9.48 11.48 -0.44
C ASP A 117 8.95 11.16 0.99
N LEU A 118 7.70 10.69 1.17
CA LEU A 118 7.12 10.42 2.49
C LEU A 118 6.22 9.17 2.61
N VAL A 119 5.07 9.12 1.92
CA VAL A 119 4.07 8.06 2.11
C VAL A 119 3.08 7.97 0.94
N GLU A 120 2.82 6.75 0.45
CA GLU A 120 1.62 6.46 -0.37
C GLU A 120 0.48 5.99 0.54
N VAL A 121 -0.73 6.51 0.32
CA VAL A 121 -1.95 6.06 0.99
C VAL A 121 -2.92 5.49 -0.05
N THR A 122 -3.17 4.19 0.03
CA THR A 122 -4.11 3.48 -0.86
C THR A 122 -5.37 3.09 -0.07
N ILE A 123 -6.52 3.64 -0.51
CA ILE A 123 -7.84 3.29 0.00
C ILE A 123 -8.46 2.26 -0.93
N LYS A 124 -8.81 1.08 -0.42
CA LYS A 124 -9.47 0.02 -1.17
C LYS A 124 -10.90 -0.15 -0.68
N VAL A 125 -11.84 -0.36 -1.60
CA VAL A 125 -13.25 -0.59 -1.30
C VAL A 125 -13.72 -1.88 -1.99
N THR A 126 -14.35 -2.76 -1.21
CA THR A 126 -14.77 -4.11 -1.64
C THR A 126 -16.19 -4.40 -1.14
N GLY A 127 -17.11 -4.72 -2.04
CA GLY A 127 -18.47 -5.16 -1.74
C GLY A 127 -18.63 -6.70 -1.70
N PRO A 128 -19.80 -7.21 -1.26
CA PRO A 128 -20.10 -8.64 -1.26
C PRO A 128 -20.10 -9.28 -2.65
N SER A 129 -20.32 -8.50 -3.70
CA SER A 129 -20.27 -8.90 -5.11
C SER A 129 -18.86 -9.19 -5.64
N ASP A 130 -17.83 -8.62 -5.00
CA ASP A 130 -16.46 -8.62 -5.53
C ASP A 130 -15.64 -9.84 -5.07
N PHE A 131 -16.17 -10.61 -4.12
CA PHE A 131 -15.60 -11.89 -3.68
C PHE A 131 -15.84 -12.99 -4.74
N VAL A 132 -14.80 -13.26 -5.53
CA VAL A 132 -14.80 -14.31 -6.56
C VAL A 132 -14.49 -15.71 -6.00
N LYS A 133 -13.88 -15.79 -4.81
CA LYS A 133 -13.70 -17.04 -4.03
C LYS A 133 -13.97 -16.78 -2.55
N GLY A 134 -14.72 -17.70 -1.94
CA GLY A 134 -15.02 -17.67 -0.50
C GLY A 134 -16.37 -17.01 -0.19
N THR A 135 -16.42 -16.24 0.89
CA THR A 135 -17.59 -15.49 1.35
C THR A 135 -17.13 -14.13 1.88
N PHE A 136 -17.85 -13.06 1.54
CA PHE A 136 -17.62 -11.72 2.08
C PHE A 136 -17.64 -11.70 3.62
N GLY A 137 -16.69 -10.97 4.22
CA GLY A 137 -16.60 -10.75 5.66
C GLY A 137 -15.27 -10.12 6.07
N CYS A 138 -15.08 -9.93 7.38
CA CYS A 138 -13.87 -9.31 7.96
C CYS A 138 -12.79 -10.33 8.31
N SER A 139 -12.20 -10.97 7.30
CA SER A 139 -11.08 -11.89 7.50
C SER A 139 -9.87 -11.17 8.10
N GLN A 140 -9.24 -11.77 9.11
CA GLN A 140 -7.98 -11.28 9.67
C GLN A 140 -6.89 -11.27 8.59
N PRO A 141 -6.17 -10.15 8.39
CA PRO A 141 -4.96 -10.11 7.55
C PRO A 141 -3.87 -11.06 8.03
N SER A 142 -3.02 -11.49 7.11
CA SER A 142 -1.93 -12.45 7.39
C SER A 142 -0.76 -11.82 8.17
N GLU A 143 -0.32 -12.52 9.22
CA GLU A 143 0.79 -12.15 10.14
C GLU A 143 2.20 -12.37 9.51
N ILE A 144 2.35 -12.22 8.20
CA ILE A 144 3.64 -12.46 7.51
C ILE A 144 4.46 -11.17 7.57
N ALA A 145 5.57 -11.19 8.33
CA ALA A 145 6.41 -10.01 8.59
C ALA A 145 5.62 -8.79 9.11
N SER A 146 4.59 -9.05 9.92
CA SER A 146 3.67 -8.03 10.42
C SER A 146 3.05 -8.43 11.76
N ILE A 147 2.80 -7.43 12.59
CA ILE A 147 1.98 -7.54 13.79
C ILE A 147 0.52 -7.26 13.40
N VAL A 148 -0.41 -8.14 13.77
CA VAL A 148 -1.85 -7.98 13.51
C VAL A 148 -2.62 -7.94 14.83
N GLU A 149 -3.51 -6.96 14.98
CA GLU A 149 -4.33 -6.71 16.16
C GLU A 149 -5.79 -6.42 15.77
N PRO A 150 -6.78 -6.70 16.64
CA PRO A 150 -8.15 -6.19 16.46
C PRO A 150 -8.24 -4.65 16.48
N ALA A 151 -9.16 -4.11 15.69
CA ALA A 151 -9.46 -2.69 15.58
C ALA A 151 -10.94 -2.39 15.91
N ASP A 152 -11.33 -2.69 17.16
CA ASP A 152 -12.67 -2.47 17.72
C ASP A 152 -13.09 -0.98 17.79
N ASP A 153 -12.17 -0.05 17.51
CA ASP A 153 -12.28 1.38 17.80
C ASP A 153 -12.65 2.28 16.60
N ILE A 154 -13.13 1.69 15.49
CA ILE A 154 -13.47 2.38 14.23
C ILE A 154 -15.00 2.69 14.13
N PRO A 155 -15.45 3.96 14.21
CA PRO A 155 -16.85 4.31 14.01
C PRO A 155 -17.40 3.90 12.63
N GLY A 156 -18.54 3.19 12.64
CA GLY A 156 -19.22 2.70 11.43
C GLY A 156 -18.82 1.28 11.03
N ALA A 157 -17.70 0.77 11.53
CA ALA A 157 -17.35 -0.64 11.40
C ALA A 157 -18.15 -1.52 12.36
N THR A 158 -18.34 -2.78 11.99
CA THR A 158 -18.87 -3.86 12.83
C THR A 158 -17.80 -4.85 13.30
N ASP A 159 -16.65 -4.85 12.62
CA ASP A 159 -15.48 -5.69 12.85
C ASP A 159 -14.27 -5.01 12.18
N GLY A 160 -13.04 -5.31 12.57
CA GLY A 160 -11.87 -4.66 11.99
C GLY A 160 -10.52 -5.13 12.50
N TRP A 161 -9.49 -4.92 11.68
CA TRP A 161 -8.12 -5.36 11.92
C TRP A 161 -7.11 -4.26 11.62
N TRP A 162 -6.11 -4.14 12.49
CA TRP A 162 -4.92 -3.32 12.31
C TRP A 162 -3.72 -4.23 12.04
N LYS A 163 -2.96 -3.94 11.00
CA LYS A 163 -1.73 -4.63 10.61
C LYS A 163 -0.61 -3.62 10.42
N VAL A 164 0.60 -3.94 10.88
CA VAL A 164 1.80 -3.08 10.75
C VAL A 164 3.06 -3.94 10.60
N SER A 165 4.02 -3.51 9.79
CA SER A 165 5.29 -4.24 9.56
C SER A 165 6.08 -4.43 10.86
N ASP A 166 6.83 -5.55 10.96
CA ASP A 166 7.69 -5.84 12.11
C ASP A 166 9.15 -5.32 11.96
N ALA A 167 9.47 -4.75 10.79
CA ALA A 167 10.73 -4.09 10.47
C ALA A 167 10.51 -2.98 9.40
N PRO A 168 11.43 -1.99 9.26
CA PRO A 168 11.36 -0.98 8.21
C PRO A 168 11.44 -1.54 6.77
N PRO A 169 10.84 -0.88 5.76
CA PRO A 169 10.04 0.35 5.85
C PRO A 169 8.74 0.17 6.65
N LEU A 170 8.12 1.28 7.05
CA LEU A 170 6.85 1.20 7.78
C LEU A 170 5.72 0.95 6.76
N GLU A 171 5.20 -0.27 6.76
CA GLU A 171 3.97 -0.63 6.04
C GLU A 171 2.85 -0.79 7.07
N ALA A 172 1.67 -0.24 6.80
CA ALA A 172 0.55 -0.34 7.73
C ALA A 172 -0.81 -0.42 7.00
N GLU A 173 -1.71 -1.26 7.50
CA GLU A 173 -2.98 -1.62 6.88
C GLU A 173 -4.08 -1.62 7.94
N LEU A 174 -5.16 -0.86 7.72
CA LEU A 174 -6.38 -0.95 8.52
C LEU A 174 -7.52 -1.49 7.66
N ARG A 175 -7.96 -2.72 7.95
CA ARG A 175 -9.14 -3.34 7.35
C ARG A 175 -10.36 -3.07 8.23
N ALA A 176 -11.24 -2.16 7.81
CA ALA A 176 -12.45 -1.74 8.51
C ALA A 176 -13.70 -2.31 7.81
N CYS A 177 -14.50 -3.13 8.51
CA CYS A 177 -15.54 -3.92 7.88
C CYS A 177 -16.94 -3.54 8.35
N SER A 178 -17.86 -3.41 7.40
CA SER A 178 -19.29 -3.19 7.64
C SER A 178 -20.12 -4.37 7.12
N ALA A 179 -21.45 -4.30 7.27
CA ALA A 179 -22.35 -5.31 6.73
C ALA A 179 -22.44 -5.34 5.19
N THR A 180 -21.91 -4.32 4.50
CA THR A 180 -22.09 -4.10 3.04
C THR A 180 -20.82 -3.70 2.30
N ALA A 181 -19.71 -3.43 3.00
CA ALA A 181 -18.42 -3.08 2.41
C ALA A 181 -17.28 -3.35 3.39
N ASN A 182 -16.15 -3.84 2.89
CA ASN A 182 -14.85 -3.71 3.53
C ASN A 182 -14.18 -2.45 2.97
N VAL A 183 -13.54 -1.67 3.85
CA VAL A 183 -12.68 -0.54 3.52
C VAL A 183 -11.29 -0.86 4.06
N GLU A 184 -10.30 -0.92 3.19
CA GLU A 184 -8.89 -1.10 3.58
C GLU A 184 -8.16 0.23 3.39
N VAL A 185 -7.39 0.66 4.39
CA VAL A 185 -6.52 1.84 4.32
C VAL A 185 -5.09 1.37 4.50
N GLU A 186 -4.36 1.31 3.40
CA GLU A 186 -2.94 0.99 3.36
C GLU A 186 -2.12 2.28 3.35
N MET A 187 -0.99 2.26 4.06
CA MET A 187 -0.01 3.33 4.13
C MET A 187 1.39 2.72 3.99
N GLU A 188 2.07 3.04 2.90
CA GLU A 188 3.43 2.60 2.60
C GLU A 188 4.36 3.80 2.75
N TYR A 189 5.16 3.83 3.82
CA TYR A 189 6.07 4.94 4.13
C TYR A 189 7.46 4.69 3.54
N GLU A 190 8.11 5.75 3.05
CA GLU A 190 9.47 5.69 2.48
C GLU A 190 10.54 5.25 3.51
N ASP A 191 11.59 4.56 3.04
CA ASP A 191 12.62 4.06 3.96
C ASP A 191 13.44 5.21 4.59
N GLY A 192 13.62 5.14 5.91
CA GLY A 192 14.35 6.13 6.69
C GLY A 192 13.60 7.44 7.00
N VAL A 193 12.29 7.56 6.73
CA VAL A 193 11.51 8.75 7.12
C VAL A 193 11.01 8.69 8.57
N ASP A 194 11.31 9.72 9.36
CA ASP A 194 10.77 9.90 10.71
C ASP A 194 9.37 10.56 10.63
N TYR A 195 8.30 9.77 10.62
CA TYR A 195 6.92 10.31 10.64
C TYR A 195 6.42 10.54 12.07
N GLU A 196 6.01 11.79 12.39
CA GLU A 196 5.57 12.19 13.75
C GLU A 196 4.10 11.86 14.09
N GLY A 197 3.34 11.22 13.18
CA GLY A 197 1.92 10.90 13.37
C GLY A 197 1.64 9.57 14.08
N ASP A 198 0.35 9.25 14.21
CA ASP A 198 -0.15 7.93 14.65
C ASP A 198 -0.89 7.28 13.48
N PRO A 199 -0.25 6.35 12.74
CA PRO A 199 -0.84 5.72 11.56
C PRO A 199 -2.16 4.98 11.87
N ARG A 200 -2.30 4.37 13.05
CA ARG A 200 -3.53 3.66 13.45
C ARG A 200 -4.66 4.67 13.67
N GLN A 201 -4.40 5.77 14.38
CA GLN A 201 -5.39 6.82 14.59
C GLN A 201 -5.78 7.52 13.27
N GLN A 202 -4.85 7.67 12.33
CA GLN A 202 -5.09 8.29 11.04
C GLN A 202 -5.89 7.39 10.12
N ALA A 203 -5.49 6.13 9.95
CA ALA A 203 -6.25 5.15 9.19
C ALA A 203 -7.68 4.98 9.75
N ALA A 204 -7.87 5.01 11.07
CA ALA A 204 -9.19 4.95 11.69
C ALA A 204 -10.06 6.17 11.31
N GLN A 205 -9.48 7.37 11.22
CA GLN A 205 -10.20 8.57 10.75
C GLN A 205 -10.53 8.48 9.25
N ILE A 206 -9.61 7.97 8.44
CA ILE A 206 -9.77 7.79 6.99
C ILE A 206 -10.86 6.76 6.69
N ALA A 207 -10.78 5.57 7.29
CA ALA A 207 -11.80 4.53 7.18
C ALA A 207 -13.16 5.01 7.69
N THR A 208 -13.20 5.77 8.79
CA THR A 208 -14.44 6.41 9.28
C THR A 208 -15.02 7.37 8.24
N HIS A 209 -14.20 8.17 7.55
CA HIS A 209 -14.67 9.09 6.51
C HIS A 209 -15.32 8.32 5.35
N VAL A 210 -14.62 7.33 4.80
CA VAL A 210 -15.10 6.47 3.69
C VAL A 210 -16.37 5.72 4.08
N LEU A 211 -16.41 5.10 5.27
CA LEU A 211 -17.57 4.39 5.79
C LEU A 211 -18.81 5.28 5.99
N ASN A 212 -18.63 6.58 6.30
CA ASN A 212 -19.75 7.52 6.33
C ASN A 212 -20.23 7.88 4.92
N ASN A 213 -19.31 8.15 3.98
CA ASN A 213 -19.68 8.49 2.61
C ASN A 213 -20.38 7.34 1.86
N LEU A 214 -20.08 6.09 2.24
CA LEU A 214 -20.80 4.88 1.79
C LEU A 214 -22.26 4.79 2.29
N GLN A 215 -22.70 5.61 3.26
CA GLN A 215 -24.06 5.57 3.83
C GLN A 215 -25.02 6.64 3.26
N GLY A 216 -24.50 7.71 2.63
CA GLY A 216 -25.27 8.79 1.98
C GLY A 216 -25.82 9.88 2.91
#